data_AF-A0A950QMT2-F1
#
_entry.id   AF-A0A950QMT2-F1
#
_cell.length_a   1.000
_cell.length_b   1.000
_cell.length_c   1.000
_cell.angle_alpha   90.00
_cell.angle_beta   90.00
_cell.angle_gamma   90.00
#
_symmetry.space_group_name_H-M   'P 1'
#
loop_
_entity.id
_entity.type
_entity.pdbx_description
1 polymer ?
#
loop_
_entity_poly.entity_id
_entity_poly.type
_entity_poly.pdbx_seq_one_letter_code
_entity_poly.pdbx_strand_id
1 'polypeptide(L)'
;MSYRSDNRTAEQMRPVRITPDYILMAEGSALIEVGHTRVICTASIEETVPGFLRNSGKGWITSEYGMLPRSTLTRTARESSRGRVGGRTHEIQRLIGRSLRSVCDLTALGERTIYIDCDVI
;
A
#
# COMPACT_ATOMS: atom_id res chain seq x y z
N MET A 1 -15.87 12.22 30.51
CA MET A 1 -14.46 12.27 30.07
C MET A 1 -14.20 10.99 29.29
N SER A 2 -14.08 11.06 27.97
CA SER A 2 -13.85 9.86 27.14
C SER A 2 -12.37 9.46 27.29
N TYR A 3 -12.10 8.54 28.21
CA TYR A 3 -10.75 8.00 28.39
C TYR A 3 -10.48 6.96 27.30
N ARG A 4 -9.70 7.36 26.29
CA ARG A 4 -9.13 6.43 25.32
C ARG A 4 -8.03 5.62 26.02
N SER A 5 -7.86 4.36 25.63
CA SER A 5 -6.86 3.45 26.22
C SER A 5 -5.41 3.91 26.09
N ASP A 6 -5.14 4.87 25.20
CA ASP A 6 -3.83 5.47 24.95
C ASP A 6 -3.73 6.94 25.40
N ASN A 7 -4.65 7.39 26.26
CA ASN A 7 -4.69 8.74 26.85
C ASN A 7 -4.68 9.90 25.84
N ARG A 8 -5.03 9.66 24.58
CA ARG A 8 -5.19 10.72 23.57
C ARG A 8 -6.51 11.47 23.75
N THR A 9 -6.56 12.72 23.29
CA THR A 9 -7.84 13.44 23.14
C THR A 9 -8.65 12.87 21.96
N ALA A 10 -9.87 13.35 21.75
CA ALA A 10 -10.70 12.89 20.64
C ALA A 10 -10.10 13.30 19.28
N GLU A 11 -9.51 14.48 19.21
CA GLU A 11 -8.94 15.11 18.01
C GLU A 11 -7.48 14.72 17.76
N GLN A 12 -6.80 14.17 18.77
CA GLN A 12 -5.38 13.83 18.67
C GLN A 12 -5.17 12.54 17.88
N MET A 13 -4.39 12.62 16.79
CA MET A 13 -3.93 11.44 16.05
C MET A 13 -2.97 10.58 16.87
N ARG A 14 -2.83 9.30 16.48
CA ARG A 14 -1.72 8.46 16.98
C ARG A 14 -0.38 9.05 16.51
N PRO A 15 0.73 8.81 17.22
CA PRO A 15 2.05 9.18 16.74
C PRO A 15 2.29 8.64 15.33
N VAL A 16 2.75 9.50 14.42
CA VAL A 16 3.05 9.13 13.03
C VAL A 16 4.55 9.27 12.80
N ARG A 17 5.15 8.23 12.21
CA ARG A 17 6.54 8.26 11.75
C ARG A 17 6.61 7.63 10.35
N ILE A 18 7.38 8.25 9.47
CA ILE A 18 7.69 7.71 8.14
C ILE A 18 9.21 7.59 8.06
N THR A 19 9.70 6.39 7.79
CA THR A 19 11.12 6.11 7.56
C THR A 19 11.29 5.81 6.08
N PRO A 20 11.82 6.75 5.27
CA PRO A 20 12.10 6.50 3.86
C PRO A 20 13.25 5.50 3.69
N ASP A 21 13.42 4.98 2.48
CA ASP A 21 14.53 4.10 2.07
C ASP A 21 14.66 2.84 2.95
N TYR A 22 13.50 2.32 3.40
CA TYR A 22 13.45 1.18 4.31
C TYR A 22 13.82 -0.15 3.65
N ILE A 23 13.48 -0.32 2.37
CA ILE A 23 13.88 -1.46 1.54
C ILE A 23 14.82 -0.94 0.45
N LEU A 24 16.08 -1.37 0.52
CA LEU A 24 17.15 -0.92 -0.38
C LEU A 24 16.91 -1.26 -1.86
N MET A 25 16.20 -2.36 -2.14
CA MET A 25 16.06 -2.88 -3.50
C MET A 25 14.93 -2.23 -4.31
N ALA A 26 13.99 -1.55 -3.65
CA ALA A 26 12.88 -0.90 -4.34
C ALA A 26 13.29 0.50 -4.80
N GLU A 27 12.83 0.95 -5.97
CA GLU A 27 13.07 2.31 -6.47
C GLU A 27 12.54 3.39 -5.51
N GLY A 28 11.44 3.08 -4.81
CA GLY A 28 10.97 3.86 -3.68
C GLY A 28 10.51 2.96 -2.54
N SER A 29 10.85 3.31 -1.30
CA SER A 29 10.34 2.58 -0.15
C SER A 29 10.16 3.46 1.08
N ALA A 30 9.19 3.10 1.92
CA ALA A 30 9.00 3.71 3.23
C ALA A 30 8.35 2.72 4.21
N LEU A 31 8.81 2.76 5.46
CA LEU A 31 8.06 2.21 6.59
C LEU A 31 7.23 3.33 7.21
N ILE A 32 5.90 3.21 7.16
CA ILE A 32 4.99 4.10 7.87
C ILE A 32 4.48 3.44 9.15
N GLU A 33 4.55 4.20 10.25
CA GLU A 33 4.07 3.82 11.56
C GLU A 33 3.00 4.82 12.02
N VAL A 34 1.84 4.30 12.43
CA VAL A 34 0.73 5.08 12.99
C VAL A 34 0.31 4.44 14.32
N GLY A 35 0.95 4.87 15.40
CA GLY A 35 0.94 4.16 16.67
C GLY A 35 1.56 2.77 16.50
N HIS A 36 0.82 1.71 16.83
CA HIS A 36 1.27 0.32 16.65
C HIS A 36 1.00 -0.26 15.26
N THR A 37 0.29 0.47 14.39
CA THR A 37 0.10 0.03 13.00
C THR A 37 1.37 0.30 12.21
N ARG A 38 1.94 -0.72 11.58
CA ARG A 38 3.15 -0.62 10.77
C ARG A 38 2.89 -1.19 9.38
N VAL A 39 3.26 -0.43 8.36
CA VAL A 39 3.09 -0.85 6.96
C VAL A 39 4.37 -0.52 6.21
N ILE A 40 4.91 -1.51 5.51
CA ILE A 40 5.96 -1.30 4.53
C ILE A 40 5.26 -0.95 3.22
N CYS A 41 5.65 0.17 2.63
CA CYS A 41 5.19 0.59 1.31
C CYS A 41 6.39 0.60 0.36
N THR A 42 6.31 -0.14 -0.74
CA THR A 42 7.29 -0.10 -1.83
C THR A 42 6.66 0.41 -3.12
N ALA A 43 7.47 1.06 -3.93
CA ALA A 43 7.15 1.45 -5.30
C ALA A 43 8.19 0.82 -6.23
N SER A 44 7.71 0.01 -7.16
CA SER A 44 8.53 -0.67 -8.17
C SER A 44 8.15 -0.20 -9.56
N ILE A 45 9.12 0.04 -10.44
CA ILE A 45 8.87 0.52 -11.81
C ILE A 45 9.08 -0.62 -12.80
N GLU A 46 8.08 -0.87 -13.64
CA GLU A 46 8.21 -1.73 -14.81
C GLU A 46 8.03 -0.91 -16.10
N GLU A 47 8.93 -1.11 -17.07
CA GLU A 47 8.88 -0.53 -18.42
C GLU A 47 7.84 -1.27 -19.30
N THR A 48 6.62 -1.38 -18.80
CA THR A 48 5.47 -2.01 -19.46
C THR A 48 4.18 -1.38 -18.99
N VAL A 49 3.09 -1.62 -19.71
CA VAL A 49 1.73 -1.20 -19.34
C VAL A 49 0.73 -2.35 -19.55
N PRO A 50 -0.42 -2.34 -18.83
CA PRO A 50 -1.51 -3.27 -19.11
C PRO A 50 -1.93 -3.23 -20.59
N GLY A 51 -2.39 -4.36 -21.12
CA GLY A 51 -2.70 -4.48 -22.55
C GLY A 51 -3.69 -3.45 -23.10
N PHE A 52 -4.63 -2.97 -22.28
CA PHE A 52 -5.59 -1.94 -22.66
C PHE A 52 -5.00 -0.51 -22.75
N LEU A 53 -3.75 -0.30 -22.32
CA LEU A 53 -3.01 0.98 -22.39
C LEU A 53 -1.84 0.96 -23.37
N ARG A 54 -1.60 -0.16 -24.04
CA ARG A 54 -0.49 -0.27 -25.00
C ARG A 54 -0.63 0.77 -26.13
N ASN A 55 0.45 1.47 -26.46
CA ASN A 55 0.50 2.54 -27.47
C ASN A 55 -0.36 3.77 -27.14
N SER A 56 -0.83 3.92 -25.90
CA SER A 56 -1.62 5.08 -25.49
C SER A 56 -0.75 6.27 -25.07
N GLY A 57 0.55 6.06 -24.86
CA GLY A 57 1.48 7.04 -24.29
C GLY A 57 1.25 7.32 -22.81
N LYS A 58 0.36 6.59 -22.15
CA LYS A 58 0.03 6.76 -20.72
C LYS A 58 0.54 5.59 -19.90
N GLY A 59 1.00 5.93 -18.70
CA GLY A 59 1.41 4.99 -17.68
C GLY A 59 0.27 4.48 -16.84
N TRP A 60 0.62 3.62 -15.90
CA TRP A 60 -0.33 3.02 -14.98
C TRP A 60 0.25 2.95 -13.57
N ILE A 61 -0.64 2.99 -12.58
CA ILE A 61 -0.28 2.71 -11.19
C ILE A 61 -1.21 1.61 -10.73
N THR A 62 -0.68 0.52 -10.21
CA THR A 62 -1.45 -0.56 -9.58
C THR A 62 -0.93 -0.79 -8.17
N SER A 63 -1.66 -1.57 -7.39
CA SER A 63 -1.24 -1.85 -6.02
C SER A 63 -1.64 -3.22 -5.51
N GLU A 64 -0.76 -3.78 -4.70
CA GLU A 64 -1.00 -4.97 -3.90
C GLU A 64 -1.03 -4.61 -2.42
N TYR A 65 -1.82 -5.35 -1.66
CA TYR A 65 -1.95 -5.16 -0.22
C TYR A 65 -1.87 -6.52 0.44
N GLY A 66 -0.96 -6.63 1.38
CA GLY A 66 -0.70 -7.85 2.12
C GLY A 66 -0.82 -7.61 3.61
N MET A 67 -1.23 -8.64 4.35
CA MET A 67 -1.08 -8.68 5.79
C MET A 67 -0.28 -9.92 6.17
N LEU A 68 0.81 -9.75 6.90
CA LEU A 68 1.51 -10.90 7.47
C LEU A 68 0.57 -11.67 8.40
N PRO A 69 0.63 -13.02 8.42
CA PRO A 69 -0.24 -13.87 9.27
C PRO A 69 -0.33 -13.46 10.74
N ARG A 70 0.70 -12.79 11.29
CA ARG A 70 0.77 -12.37 12.69
C ARG A 70 0.80 -10.85 12.89
N SER A 71 0.43 -10.08 11.87
CA SER A 71 0.17 -8.63 11.98
C SER A 71 -1.12 -8.31 12.77
N THR A 72 -1.94 -9.32 13.05
CA THR A 72 -3.18 -9.23 13.82
C THR A 72 -3.10 -9.95 15.17
N LEU A 73 -3.96 -9.54 16.12
CA LEU A 73 -4.04 -10.13 17.47
C LEU A 73 -4.20 -11.65 17.47
N THR A 74 -4.98 -12.19 16.53
CA THR A 74 -5.11 -13.64 16.24
C THR A 74 -4.46 -13.95 14.89
N ARG A 75 -3.83 -15.12 14.75
CA ARG A 75 -3.13 -15.46 13.51
C ARG A 75 -4.14 -15.66 12.39
N THR A 76 -3.96 -14.96 11.28
CA THR A 76 -4.70 -15.19 10.04
C THR A 76 -3.94 -16.18 9.16
N ALA A 77 -4.67 -17.03 8.43
CA ALA A 77 -4.03 -17.89 7.44
C ALA A 77 -3.58 -17.06 6.24
N ARG A 78 -2.40 -17.37 5.69
CA ARG A 78 -1.87 -16.70 4.49
C ARG A 78 -2.83 -16.91 3.32
N GLU A 79 -3.06 -15.86 2.53
CA GLU A 79 -4.00 -15.91 1.39
C GLU A 79 -3.55 -16.90 0.31
N SER A 80 -2.23 -17.02 0.07
CA SER A 80 -1.69 -18.05 -0.82
C SER A 80 -2.03 -19.48 -0.37
N SER A 81 -2.04 -19.75 0.93
CA SER A 81 -2.44 -21.06 1.48
C SER A 81 -3.94 -21.33 1.34
N ARG A 82 -4.76 -20.30 1.16
CA ARG A 82 -6.20 -20.43 0.89
C ARG A 82 -6.51 -20.55 -0.61
N GLY A 83 -5.52 -20.36 -1.48
CA GLY A 83 -5.67 -20.39 -2.93
C GLY A 83 -6.49 -19.24 -3.51
N ARG A 84 -6.87 -18.24 -2.70
CA ARG A 84 -7.63 -17.07 -3.15
C ARG A 84 -7.36 -15.85 -2.28
N VAL A 85 -7.39 -14.69 -2.93
CA VAL A 85 -7.37 -13.38 -2.27
C VAL A 85 -8.76 -13.06 -1.72
N GLY A 86 -8.81 -12.50 -0.52
CA GLY A 86 -10.03 -12.14 0.18
C GLY A 86 -10.64 -10.83 -0.34
N GLY A 87 -11.95 -10.67 -0.14
CA GLY A 87 -12.68 -9.47 -0.59
C GLY A 87 -12.13 -8.16 -0.01
N ARG A 88 -11.73 -8.16 1.27
CA ARG A 88 -11.09 -7.01 1.92
C ARG A 88 -9.78 -6.61 1.24
N THR A 89 -8.93 -7.59 0.92
CA THR A 89 -7.65 -7.33 0.23
C THR A 89 -7.91 -6.69 -1.13
N HIS A 90 -8.82 -7.27 -1.94
CA HIS A 90 -9.22 -6.67 -3.22
C HIS A 90 -9.80 -5.26 -3.09
N GLU A 91 -10.56 -4.98 -2.03
CA GLU A 91 -11.10 -3.64 -1.78
C GLU A 91 -10.01 -2.62 -1.49
N ILE A 92 -9.08 -2.95 -0.60
CA ILE A 92 -7.98 -2.07 -0.20
C ILE A 92 -7.03 -1.84 -1.39
N GLN A 93 -6.67 -2.88 -2.13
CA GLN A 93 -5.87 -2.75 -3.35
C GLN A 93 -6.51 -1.77 -4.34
N ARG A 94 -7.81 -1.92 -4.62
CA ARG A 94 -8.47 -1.00 -5.55
C ARG A 94 -8.53 0.42 -5.00
N LEU A 95 -8.69 0.60 -3.69
CA LEU A 95 -8.70 1.91 -3.05
C LEU A 95 -7.35 2.61 -3.17
N ILE A 96 -6.24 1.93 -2.83
CA ILE A 96 -4.88 2.48 -2.91
C ILE A 96 -4.58 2.92 -4.34
N GLY A 97 -4.72 2.02 -5.31
CA GLY A 97 -4.46 2.33 -6.72
C GLY A 97 -5.32 3.48 -7.26
N ARG A 98 -6.62 3.54 -6.91
CA ARG A 98 -7.49 4.67 -7.33
C ARG A 98 -7.04 5.99 -6.72
N SER A 99 -6.67 5.98 -5.44
CA SER A 99 -6.28 7.19 -4.73
C SER A 99 -4.99 7.76 -5.34
N LEU A 100 -3.98 6.93 -5.57
CA LEU A 100 -2.71 7.38 -6.16
C LEU A 100 -2.88 7.86 -7.61
N ARG A 101 -3.66 7.14 -8.43
CA ARG A 101 -3.93 7.59 -9.81
C ARG A 101 -4.64 8.95 -9.88
N SER A 102 -5.42 9.34 -8.86
CA SER A 102 -6.11 10.63 -8.85
C SER A 102 -5.19 11.84 -8.66
N VAL A 103 -3.96 11.63 -8.19
CA VAL A 103 -2.99 12.69 -7.89
C VAL A 103 -1.72 12.61 -8.75
N CYS A 104 -1.67 11.72 -9.74
CA CYS A 104 -0.52 11.52 -10.62
C CYS A 104 -0.88 11.82 -12.08
N ASP A 105 0.02 12.53 -12.80
CA ASP A 105 -0.09 12.68 -14.26
C ASP A 105 0.40 11.40 -14.95
N LEU A 106 -0.54 10.56 -15.36
CA LEU A 106 -0.24 9.31 -16.05
C LEU A 106 0.31 9.52 -17.46
N THR A 107 0.12 10.69 -18.07
CA THR A 107 0.72 10.98 -19.38
C THR A 107 2.20 11.31 -19.21
N ALA A 108 2.53 12.13 -18.20
CA ALA A 108 3.91 12.45 -17.87
C ALA A 108 4.73 11.22 -17.43
N LEU A 109 4.08 10.22 -16.81
CA LEU A 109 4.71 8.96 -16.44
C LEU A 109 5.25 8.17 -17.65
N GLY A 110 4.65 8.36 -18.83
CA GLY A 110 4.94 7.56 -20.03
C GLY A 110 4.50 6.11 -19.88
N GLU A 111 4.81 5.24 -20.84
CA GLU A 111 4.38 3.84 -20.85
C GLU A 111 5.14 2.96 -19.84
N ARG A 112 4.95 3.26 -18.55
CA ARG A 112 5.49 2.54 -17.40
C ARG A 112 4.38 2.21 -16.43
N THR A 113 4.58 1.13 -15.68
CA THR A 113 3.71 0.77 -14.57
C THR A 113 4.46 0.94 -13.26
N ILE A 114 3.85 1.66 -12.32
CA ILE A 114 4.30 1.68 -10.93
C ILE A 114 3.46 0.65 -10.16
N TYR A 115 4.13 -0.34 -9.57
CA TYR A 115 3.53 -1.26 -8.61
C TYR A 115 3.74 -0.73 -7.21
N ILE A 116 2.65 -0.63 -6.45
CA ILE A 116 2.67 -0.19 -5.07
C ILE A 116 2.31 -1.37 -4.17
N ASP A 117 3.27 -1.88 -3.42
CA ASP A 117 3.02 -2.97 -2.48
C ASP A 117 2.92 -2.40 -1.07
N CYS A 118 1.84 -2.72 -0.38
CA CYS A 118 1.59 -2.31 1.00
C CYS A 118 1.44 -3.53 1.91
N ASP A 119 2.51 -3.88 2.61
CA ASP A 119 2.57 -5.03 3.50
C ASP A 119 2.48 -4.62 4.97
N VAL A 120 1.42 -5.05 5.65
CA VAL A 120 1.23 -4.84 7.08
C VAL A 120 2.05 -5.85 7.87
N ILE A 121 2.87 -5.34 8.79
CA ILE A 121 3.80 -6.12 9.62
C ILE A 121 3.43 -6.12 11.10
#